data_AF-A0A7T8H2Z4-F1
#
_entry.id   AF-A0A7T8H2Z4-F1
#
_cell.length_a   1.000
_cell.length_b   1.000
_cell.length_c   1.000
_cell.angle_alpha   90.00
_cell.angle_beta   90.00
_cell.angle_gamma   90.00
#
_symmetry.space_group_name_H-M   'P 1'
#
loop_
_entity.id
_entity.type
_entity.pdbx_description
1 polymer ?
#
loop_
_entity_poly.entity_id
_entity_poly.type
_entity_poly.pdbx_seq_one_letter_code
_entity_poly.pdbx_strand_id
1 'polypeptide(L)' 'MPPHFFGPDVRVRTEVYLNVLKTVVVPWMDSVASRTPYTFQQDSTPAHKAKLVQSWLKKNVPNFWTSIPGPPTAPT' A
#
# COMPACT_ATOMS: atom_id res chain seq x y z
N MET A 1 -6.77 -6.59 9.61
CA MET A 1 -7.97 -5.84 9.18
C MET A 1 -8.82 -6.82 8.40
N PRO A 2 -10.16 -6.78 8.48
CA PRO A 2 -10.97 -7.47 7.48
C PRO A 2 -10.59 -6.97 6.07
N PRO A 3 -10.73 -7.79 5.02
CA PRO A 3 -10.46 -7.34 3.65
C PRO A 3 -11.30 -6.10 3.28
N HIS A 4 -10.69 -5.14 2.58
CA HIS A 4 -11.39 -4.00 2.02
C HIS A 4 -11.88 -4.34 0.62
N PHE A 5 -13.20 -4.47 0.45
CA PHE A 5 -13.81 -4.79 -0.83
C PHE A 5 -14.24 -3.52 -1.55
N PHE A 6 -14.00 -3.48 -2.86
CA PHE A 6 -14.55 -2.45 -3.72
C PHE A 6 -15.87 -2.93 -4.33
N GLY A 7 -16.75 -1.99 -4.67
CA GLY A 7 -17.96 -2.30 -5.41
C GLY A 7 -17.66 -2.87 -6.80
N PRO A 8 -18.68 -3.42 -7.48
CA PRO A 8 -18.54 -3.87 -8.86
C PRO A 8 -18.01 -2.73 -9.74
N ASP A 9 -17.22 -3.10 -10.76
CA ASP A 9 -16.64 -2.20 -11.77
C ASP A 9 -15.60 -1.16 -11.29
N VAL A 10 -15.25 -1.17 -9.99
CA VAL A 10 -14.17 -0.33 -9.48
C VAL A 10 -12.82 -0.89 -9.89
N ARG A 11 -12.15 -0.20 -10.81
CA ARG A 11 -10.74 -0.47 -11.14
C ARG A 11 -9.83 0.28 -10.17
N VAL A 12 -9.05 -0.46 -9.39
CA VAL A 12 -8.06 0.11 -8.46
C VAL A 12 -6.90 0.72 -9.25
N ARG A 13 -7.01 2.02 -9.53
CA ARG A 13 -5.95 2.86 -10.10
C ARG A 13 -5.17 3.56 -8.97
N THR A 14 -4.14 4.31 -9.34
CA THR A 14 -3.25 5.03 -8.42
C THR A 14 -3.98 5.81 -7.34
N GLU A 15 -5.00 6.59 -7.71
CA GLU A 15 -5.72 7.48 -6.80
C GLU A 15 -6.59 6.70 -5.82
N VAL A 16 -7.28 5.66 -6.31
CA VAL A 16 -8.10 4.77 -5.48
C VAL A 16 -7.21 4.03 -4.48
N TYR A 17 -6.07 3.49 -4.94
CA TYR A 17 -5.12 2.80 -4.08
C TYR A 17 -4.54 3.74 -3.01
N LEU A 18 -4.12 4.94 -3.40
CA LEU A 18 -3.60 5.93 -2.47
C LEU A 18 -4.64 6.34 -1.43
N ASN A 19 -5.91 6.46 -1.83
CA ASN A 19 -7.00 6.76 -0.90
C ASN A 19 -7.14 5.65 0.14
N VAL A 20 -7.15 4.38 -0.28
CA VAL A 20 -7.21 3.23 0.63
C VAL A 20 -6.01 3.19 1.57
N LEU A 21 -4.80 3.50 1.09
CA LEU A 21 -3.62 3.60 1.96
C LEU A 21 -3.82 4.64 3.08
N LYS A 22 -4.34 5.82 2.71
CA LYS A 22 -4.55 6.95 3.63
C LYS A 22 -5.67 6.71 4.64
N THR A 23 -6.79 6.16 4.19
CA THR A 23 -8.02 6.12 5.00
C THR A 23 -8.28 4.79 5.66
N VAL A 24 -7.64 3.72 5.19
CA VAL A 24 -7.90 2.35 5.65
C VAL A 24 -6.63 1.70 6.19
N VAL A 25 -5.60 1.56 5.34
CA VAL A 25 -4.44 0.71 5.67
C VAL A 25 -3.55 1.32 6.74
N VAL A 26 -3.04 2.55 6.52
CA VAL A 26 -2.10 3.17 7.48
C VAL A 26 -2.74 3.44 8.84
N PRO A 27 -3.97 4.00 8.93
CA PRO A 27 -4.64 4.14 10.23
C PRO A 27 -4.82 2.80 10.98
N TRP A 28 -5.12 1.72 10.25
CA TRP A 28 -5.22 0.40 10.86
C TRP A 28 -3.85 -0.12 11.33
N MET A 29 -2.81 0.03 10.51
CA MET A 29 -1.44 -0.36 10.86
C MET A 29 -0.95 0.38 12.11
N ASP A 30 -1.15 1.70 12.17
CA ASP A 30 -0.74 2.52 13.32
C ASP A 30 -1.47 2.09 14.61
N SER A 31 -2.75 1.70 14.47
CA SER A 31 -3.55 1.18 15.58
C SER A 31 -3.02 -0.17 16.08
N VAL A 32 -2.77 -1.13 15.20
CA VAL A 32 -2.35 -2.48 15.62
C VAL A 32 -0.88 -2.54 16.04
N ALA A 33 -0.03 -1.70 15.45
CA ALA A 33 1.37 -1.60 15.85
C ALA A 33 1.54 -0.84 17.18
N SER A 34 0.46 -0.29 17.75
CA SER A 34 0.51 0.56 18.96
C SER A 34 1.55 1.68 18.83
N ARG A 35 1.60 2.30 17.64
CA ARG A 35 2.61 3.31 17.24
C ARG A 35 4.08 2.85 17.23
N THR A 36 4.32 1.55 17.30
CA THR A 36 5.65 0.97 17.07
C THR A 36 5.98 1.00 15.57
N PRO A 37 7.23 1.28 15.17
CA PRO A 37 7.62 1.24 13.76
C PRO A 37 7.34 -0.14 13.13
N TYR A 38 6.81 -0.14 11.92
CA TYR A 38 6.53 -1.35 11.13
C TYR A 38 7.11 -1.22 9.73
N THR A 39 7.34 -2.38 9.10
CA THR A 39 7.73 -2.47 7.70
C THR A 39 6.52 -2.71 6.82
N PHE A 40 6.34 -1.89 5.80
CA PHE A 40 5.27 -2.03 4.81
C PHE A 40 5.83 -2.52 3.47
N GLN A 41 5.34 -3.67 2.99
CA GLN A 41 5.70 -4.29 1.71
C GLN A 41 4.45 -4.42 0.84
N GLN A 42 4.61 -4.23 -0.46
CA GLN A 42 3.57 -4.38 -1.49
C GLN A 42 4.18 -4.97 -2.77
N ASP A 43 3.32 -5.47 -3.66
CA ASP A 43 3.74 -5.95 -4.98
C ASP A 43 4.12 -4.80 -5.95
N SER A 44 4.56 -5.17 -7.15
CA SER A 44 5.03 -4.24 -8.19
C SER A 44 3.95 -3.82 -9.20
N THR A 45 2.66 -3.88 -8.87
CA THR A 45 1.62 -3.46 -9.81
C THR A 45 1.73 -1.96 -10.18
N PRO A 46 1.23 -1.53 -11.36
CA PRO A 46 1.41 -0.15 -11.82
C PRO A 46 0.88 0.92 -10.84
N ALA A 47 -0.25 0.68 -10.19
CA ALA A 47 -0.82 1.59 -9.20
C ALA A 47 0.09 1.75 -7.98
N HIS A 48 0.70 0.65 -7.53
CA HIS A 48 1.59 0.63 -6.37
C HIS A 48 2.92 1.32 -6.68
N LYS A 49 3.45 1.13 -7.90
CA LYS A 49 4.70 1.76 -8.37
C LYS A 49 4.56 3.22 -8.79
N ALA A 50 3.34 3.74 -8.87
CA ALA A 50 3.10 5.12 -9.27
C ALA A 50 3.89 6.10 -8.38
N LYS A 51 4.54 7.09 -8.99
CA LYS A 51 5.38 8.08 -8.28
C LYS A 51 4.64 8.71 -7.10
N LEU A 52 3.36 9.04 -7.29
CA LEU A 52 2.51 9.63 -6.27
C LEU A 52 2.39 8.74 -5.02
N VAL A 53 2.13 7.44 -5.23
CA VAL A 53 1.99 6.46 -4.15
C VAL A 53 3.33 6.22 -3.45
N GLN A 54 4.40 6.03 -4.21
CA GLN A 54 5.74 5.81 -3.68
C GLN A 54 6.22 7.01 -2.85
N SER A 55 6.01 8.24 -3.33
CA SER A 55 6.35 9.46 -2.59
C SER A 55 5.54 9.61 -1.31
N TRP A 56 4.25 9.24 -1.34
CA TRP A 56 3.42 9.28 -0.14
C TRP A 56 3.87 8.25 0.90
N LEU A 57 4.13 7.00 0.49
CA LEU A 57 4.59 5.95 1.42
C LEU A 57 5.93 6.30 2.07
N LYS A 58 6.91 6.79 1.30
CA LYS A 58 8.21 7.23 1.83
C LYS A 58 8.10 8.33 2.88
N LYS A 59 7.06 9.18 2.79
CA LYS A 59 6.86 10.31 3.70
C LYS A 59 6.05 9.92 4.94
N ASN A 60 5.11 8.98 4.83
CA ASN A 60 4.08 8.75 5.85
C ASN A 60 4.17 7.38 6.52
N VAL A 61 4.97 6.44 6.01
CA VAL A 61 5.12 5.10 6.57
C VAL A 61 6.53 4.92 7.14
N PRO A 62 6.70 4.45 8.39
CA PRO A 62 7.98 4.41 9.08
C PRO A 62 9.09 3.69 8.31
N ASN A 63 8.84 2.44 7.90
CA ASN A 63 9.76 1.66 7.08
C ASN A 63 9.05 1.16 5.84
N PHE A 64 8.99 1.98 4.79
CA PHE A 64 8.47 1.54 3.50
C PHE A 64 9.53 0.75 2.73
N TRP A 65 9.25 -0.54 2.49
CA TRP A 65 10.09 -1.37 1.63
C TRP A 65 9.89 -0.95 0.17
N THR A 66 10.76 -0.05 -0.30
CA THR A 66 10.77 0.34 -1.72
C THR A 66 11.02 -0.90 -2.56
N SER A 67 10.09 -1.19 -3.47
CA SER A 67 10.06 -2.40 -4.29
C SER A 67 11.46 -2.90 -4.65
N ILE A 68 11.78 -4.12 -4.20
CA ILE A 68 12.87 -4.89 -4.80
C ILE A 68 12.50 -5.09 -6.28
N PRO A 69 13.44 -5.14 -7.22
CA PRO A 69 13.20 -5.90 -8.44
C PRO A 69 12.98 -7.37 -8.03
N GLY A 70 11.75 -7.69 -7.62
CA GLY A 70 11.33 -9.07 -7.45
C GLY A 70 11.39 -9.78 -8.80
N PRO A 71 11.53 -11.11 -8.83
CA PRO A 71 11.32 -11.84 -10.08
C PRO A 71 9.93 -11.48 -10.63
N PRO A 72 9.76 -11.36 -11.96
CA PRO A 72 8.49 -10.95 -12.60
C PRO A 72 7.26 -11.79 -12.21
N THR A 73 7.48 -12.92 -11.53
CA THR A 73 6.51 -13.97 -11.20
C THR A 73 6.64 -14.38 -9.74
N ALA A 74 6.24 -13.52 -8.80
CA ALA A 74 5.73 -13.98 -7.51
C ALA A 74 4.23 -14.32 -7.72
N PRO A 75 3.68 -15.36 -7.06
CA PRO A 75 2.53 -16.12 -7.56
C PRO A 75 1.29 -15.26 -7.82
N THR A 76 0.72 -15.52 -9.00
CA THR A 76 -0.55 -15.02 -9.53
C THR A 76 -1.74 -15.42 -8.69
#